data_AF-A0A351DUN5-F1
#
_entry.id   AF-A0A351DUN5-F1
#
_cell.length_a   1.000
_cell.length_b   1.000
_cell.length_c   1.000
_cell.angle_alpha   90.00
_cell.angle_beta   90.00
_cell.angle_gamma   90.00
#
_symmetry.space_group_name_H-M   'P 1'
#
loop_
_entity.id
_entity.type
_entity.pdbx_description
1 polymer ?
#
loop_
_entity_poly.entity_id
_entity_poly.type
_entity_poly.pdbx_seq_one_letter_code
_entity_poly.pdbx_strand_id
1 'polypeptide(L)'
;TDDDNSCEFPAETYLNCAGSCINDTDGDGICNELEVAGCTDASACNYNPDATDAGTCDYAEAHHDCQDNCINDADEDGVCDELE
;
A
#
# COMPACT_ATOMS: atom_id res chain seq x y z
N THR A 1 4.45 42.14 17.14
CA THR A 1 3.83 41.38 16.04
C THR A 1 5.00 40.86 15.30
N ASP A 2 5.51 39.73 15.78
CA ASP A 2 6.81 39.26 15.38
C ASP A 2 6.50 38.15 14.41
N ASP A 3 6.31 38.59 13.18
CA ASP A 3 6.23 37.78 11.97
C ASP A 3 7.69 37.57 11.55
N ASP A 4 8.40 36.71 12.27
CA ASP A 4 9.83 36.48 12.14
C ASP A 4 10.21 35.61 10.95
N ASN A 5 9.26 35.38 10.02
CA ASN A 5 9.51 34.86 8.67
C ASN A 5 10.46 33.62 8.68
N SER A 6 10.39 32.82 9.76
CA SER A 6 11.46 31.95 10.25
C SER A 6 11.63 30.65 9.47
N CYS A 7 11.01 30.54 8.31
CA CYS A 7 11.36 29.47 7.38
C CYS A 7 12.45 30.01 6.46
N GLU A 8 13.70 29.94 6.92
CA GLU A 8 14.73 29.53 5.96
C GLU A 8 14.22 28.23 5.37
N PHE A 9 13.95 28.22 4.06
CA PHE A 9 13.37 27.15 3.24
C PHE A 9 13.13 25.82 3.95
N PRO A 10 11.92 25.21 3.84
CA PRO A 10 11.71 23.87 4.37
C PRO A 10 12.86 22.99 3.85
N ALA A 11 13.52 22.28 4.76
CA ALA A 11 14.74 21.51 4.46
C ALA A 11 14.54 20.58 3.26
N GLU A 12 13.27 20.22 3.02
CA GLU A 12 12.80 19.35 1.98
C GLU A 12 11.68 20.03 1.18
N THR A 13 11.67 19.86 -0.15
CA THR A 13 10.73 20.57 -1.05
C THR A 13 9.27 20.12 -0.92
N TYR A 14 9.01 19.01 -0.22
CA TYR A 14 7.68 18.42 0.01
C TYR A 14 7.08 18.81 1.38
N LEU A 15 7.81 19.55 2.23
CA LEU A 15 7.32 20.03 3.53
C LEU A 15 7.05 21.53 3.50
N ASN A 16 6.06 21.97 4.29
CA ASN A 16 5.78 23.37 4.54
C ASN A 16 6.58 23.89 5.76
N CYS A 17 6.40 25.17 6.06
CA CYS A 17 7.01 25.87 7.19
C CYS A 17 6.81 25.24 8.57
N ALA A 18 5.71 24.50 8.76
CA ALA A 18 5.40 23.82 10.01
C ALA A 18 5.95 22.38 10.04
N GLY A 19 6.70 21.96 9.01
CA GLY A 19 7.16 20.59 8.84
C GLY A 19 6.05 19.61 8.47
N SER A 20 4.91 20.10 7.96
CA SER A 20 3.82 19.25 7.45
C SER A 20 3.92 19.09 5.94
N CYS A 21 3.40 17.99 5.41
CA CYS A 21 3.37 17.76 3.97
C CYS A 21 2.64 18.87 3.21
N ILE A 22 3.22 19.31 2.10
CA ILE A 22 2.55 20.20 1.15
C ILE A 22 1.45 19.43 0.42
N ASN A 23 1.76 18.18 0.05
CA ASN A 23 0.84 17.24 -0.59
C ASN A 23 0.81 15.96 0.24
N ASP A 24 -0.37 15.64 0.76
CA ASP A 24 -0.71 14.43 1.51
C ASP A 24 -2.19 14.20 1.20
N THR A 25 -2.46 13.35 0.21
CA THR A 25 -3.80 13.19 -0.36
C THR A 25 -4.69 12.32 0.52
N ASP A 26 -4.11 11.28 1.12
CA ASP A 26 -4.83 10.27 1.87
C ASP A 26 -4.80 10.51 3.40
N GLY A 27 -3.93 11.42 3.86
CA GLY A 27 -3.86 11.88 5.25
C GLY A 27 -3.16 10.90 6.18
N ASP A 28 -2.32 10.00 5.66
CA ASP A 28 -1.60 9.01 6.45
C ASP A 28 -0.36 9.60 7.18
N GLY A 29 0.02 10.83 6.84
CA GLY A 29 1.14 11.57 7.41
C GLY A 29 2.48 11.36 6.69
N ILE A 30 2.47 10.65 5.57
CA ILE A 30 3.57 10.49 4.63
C ILE A 30 3.25 11.37 3.42
N CYS A 31 4.20 12.22 3.02
CA CYS A 31 3.94 13.13 1.91
C CYS A 31 3.87 12.34 0.60
N ASN A 32 3.00 12.72 -0.33
CA ASN A 32 2.83 12.02 -1.60
C ASN A 32 4.15 11.77 -2.35
N GLU A 33 5.11 12.69 -2.24
CA GLU A 33 6.43 12.57 -2.87
C GLU A 33 7.33 11.49 -2.25
N LEU A 34 7.01 11.05 -1.03
CA LEU A 34 7.68 9.97 -0.30
C LEU A 34 6.86 8.67 -0.28
N GLU A 35 5.63 8.70 -0.80
CA GLU A 35 4.77 7.56 -0.79
C GLU A 35 5.27 6.44 -1.70
N VAL A 36 5.04 5.21 -1.27
CA VAL A 36 5.23 4.00 -2.07
C VAL A 36 3.85 3.44 -2.38
N ALA A 37 3.45 3.48 -3.64
CA ALA A 37 2.18 2.89 -4.07
C ALA A 37 2.25 1.35 -4.02
N GLY A 38 1.24 0.71 -3.42
CA GLY A 38 1.12 -0.74 -3.41
C GLY A 38 -0.04 -1.23 -2.55
N CYS A 39 -0.31 -2.53 -2.59
CA CYS A 39 -1.34 -3.10 -1.74
C CYS A 39 -0.90 -3.10 -0.27
N THR A 40 -1.70 -2.49 0.60
CA THR A 40 -1.46 -2.42 2.05
C THR A 40 -2.18 -3.53 2.84
N ASP A 41 -3.01 -4.34 2.17
CA ASP A 41 -3.72 -5.45 2.79
C ASP A 41 -2.83 -6.71 2.84
N ALA A 42 -2.49 -7.15 4.05
CA ALA A 42 -1.65 -8.32 4.30
C ALA A 42 -2.27 -9.66 3.85
N SER A 43 -3.56 -9.68 3.53
CA SER A 43 -4.26 -10.85 2.97
C SER A 43 -4.22 -10.93 1.44
N ALA A 44 -3.76 -9.86 0.77
CA ALA A 44 -3.60 -9.84 -0.67
C ALA A 44 -2.31 -10.54 -1.12
N CYS A 45 -2.35 -11.11 -2.32
CA CYS A 45 -1.24 -11.80 -2.96
C CYS A 45 -0.10 -10.87 -3.36
N ASN A 46 -0.43 -9.61 -3.65
CA ASN A 46 0.52 -8.57 -4.02
C ASN A 46 0.79 -7.59 -2.85
N TYR A 47 0.58 -8.03 -1.60
CA TYR A 47 0.87 -7.23 -0.42
C TYR A 47 2.30 -6.68 -0.43
N ASN A 48 2.43 -5.37 -0.25
CA ASN A 48 3.71 -4.69 -0.12
C ASN A 48 3.81 -4.05 1.28
N PRO A 49 4.69 -4.56 2.17
CA PRO A 49 4.84 -4.01 3.51
C PRO A 49 5.44 -2.60 3.54
N ASP A 50 6.07 -2.17 2.44
CA ASP A 50 6.62 -0.82 2.31
C ASP A 50 5.61 0.15 1.67
N ALA A 51 4.42 -0.32 1.28
CA ALA A 51 3.40 0.55 0.68
C ALA A 51 2.80 1.50 1.71
N THR A 52 2.74 2.77 1.34
CA THR A 52 2.16 3.85 2.13
C THR A 52 1.00 4.51 1.41
N ASP A 53 0.95 4.44 0.08
CA ASP A 53 -0.22 4.81 -0.72
C ASP A 53 -0.97 3.54 -1.14
N ALA A 54 -2.27 3.50 -0.83
CA ALA A 54 -3.13 2.35 -1.07
C ALA A 54 -3.37 2.13 -2.58
N GLY A 55 -2.59 1.21 -3.15
CA GLY A 55 -2.73 0.74 -4.52
C GLY A 55 -3.75 -0.39 -4.69
N THR A 56 -3.75 -1.00 -5.89
CA THR A 56 -4.59 -2.16 -6.19
C THR A 56 -4.12 -3.40 -5.44
N CYS A 57 -5.06 -4.09 -4.78
CA CYS A 57 -4.83 -5.37 -4.12
C CYS A 57 -5.39 -6.53 -4.96
N ASP A 58 -4.54 -7.51 -5.24
CA ASP A 58 -4.90 -8.74 -5.93
C ASP A 58 -5.07 -9.86 -4.92
N TYR A 59 -6.21 -10.53 -4.93
CA TYR A 59 -6.53 -11.61 -3.99
C TYR A 59 -6.59 -12.93 -4.73
N ALA A 60 -6.30 -14.02 -4.02
CA ALA A 60 -6.48 -15.35 -4.56
C ALA A 60 -7.97 -15.61 -4.83
N GLU A 61 -8.26 -16.32 -5.90
CA GLU A 61 -9.60 -16.83 -6.17
C GLU A 61 -10.02 -17.81 -5.06
N ALA A 62 -11.33 -17.99 -4.90
CA ALA A 62 -11.83 -18.95 -3.91
C ALA A 62 -11.21 -20.34 -4.14
N HIS A 63 -10.78 -20.99 -3.06
CA HIS A 63 -10.16 -22.32 -3.05
C HIS A 63 -8.77 -22.41 -3.70
N HIS A 64 -8.20 -21.29 -4.15
CA HIS A 64 -6.85 -21.21 -4.69
C HIS A 64 -5.93 -20.39 -3.77
N ASP A 65 -4.64 -20.63 -3.88
CA ASP A 65 -3.61 -19.77 -3.29
C ASP A 65 -3.19 -18.65 -4.25
N CYS A 66 -2.23 -17.82 -3.81
CA CYS A 66 -1.73 -16.68 -4.58
C CYS A 66 -0.87 -17.04 -5.80
N GLN A 67 -0.61 -18.32 -6.03
CA GLN A 67 0.08 -18.83 -7.20
C GLN A 67 -0.86 -19.69 -8.06
N ASP A 68 -2.18 -19.49 -7.91
CA ASP A 68 -3.24 -20.22 -8.61
C ASP A 68 -3.20 -21.74 -8.36
N ASN A 69 -2.64 -22.20 -7.24
CA ASN A 69 -2.71 -23.62 -6.86
C ASN A 69 -3.95 -23.88 -6.02
N CYS A 70 -4.60 -25.02 -6.22
CA CYS A 70 -5.65 -25.47 -5.32
C CYS A 70 -5.12 -25.64 -3.90
N ILE A 71 -5.84 -25.08 -2.92
CA ILE A 71 -5.55 -25.27 -1.50
C ILE A 71 -5.79 -26.74 -1.11
N ASN A 72 -6.75 -27.38 -1.77
CA ASN A 72 -7.10 -28.77 -1.58
C ASN A 72 -7.43 -29.42 -2.93
N ASP A 73 -6.60 -30.38 -3.34
CA ASP A 73 -6.75 -31.22 -4.52
C ASP A 73 -6.22 -32.61 -4.11
N ALA A 74 -7.12 -33.47 -3.63
CA ALA A 74 -6.75 -34.72 -2.99
C ALA A 74 -6.45 -35.84 -4.01
N ASP A 75 -7.00 -35.76 -5.21
CA ASP A 75 -6.83 -36.77 -6.26
C ASP A 75 -5.93 -36.34 -7.43
N GLU A 76 -5.35 -35.13 -7.36
CA GLU A 76 -4.37 -34.55 -8.27
C GLU A 76 -4.88 -34.45 -9.72
N ASP A 77 -6.19 -34.23 -9.89
CA ASP A 77 -6.82 -34.15 -11.21
C ASP A 77 -6.80 -32.74 -11.82
N GLY A 78 -6.39 -31.73 -11.02
CA GLY A 78 -6.28 -30.33 -11.42
C GLY A 78 -7.54 -29.51 -11.20
N VAL A 79 -8.55 -30.05 -10.53
CA VAL A 79 -9.74 -29.36 -10.03
C VAL A 79 -9.69 -29.35 -8.50
N CYS A 80 -9.98 -28.21 -7.87
CA CYS A 80 -10.00 -28.17 -6.40
C CYS A 80 -11.20 -28.98 -5.89
N ASP A 81 -11.01 -29.76 -4.81
CA ASP A 81 -12.04 -30.64 -4.23
C ASP A 81 -13.35 -29.90 -3.92
N GLU A 82 -13.28 -28.62 -3.54
CA GLU A 82 -14.47 -27.81 -3.24
C GLU A 82 -15.28 -27.39 -4.48
N LEU A 83 -14.77 -27.65 -5.68
CA LEU A 83 -15.35 -27.30 -6.98
C LEU A 83 -15.83 -28.52 -7.80
N GLU A 84 -15.74 -29.73 -7.25
CA GLU A 84 -16.26 -30.98 -7.86
C GLU A 84 -17.80 -31.14 -7.74
#